data_AF-A0A8S3CHN5-F1
#
_entry.id   AF-A0A8S3CHN5-F1
#
_cell.length_a   1.000
_cell.length_b   1.000
_cell.length_c   1.000
_cell.angle_alpha   90.00
_cell.angle_beta   90.00
_cell.angle_gamma   90.00
#
_symmetry.space_group_name_H-M   'P 1'
#
loop_
_entity.id
_entity.type
_entity.pdbx_description
1 polymer ?
#
loop_
_entity_poly.entity_id
_entity_poly.type
_entity_poly.pdbx_seq_one_letter_code
_entity_poly.pdbx_strand_id
1 'polypeptide(L)' 'MLFSHWLGHSIETVPEIPLVLSDKIQDVKKTKEAVAVLRKVGAWADILKVYASK' A
#
# COMPACT_ATOMS: atom_id res chain seq x y z
N MET A 1 -18.25 3.01 6.07
CA MET A 1 -18.57 3.85 4.89
C MET A 1 -18.07 5.31 5.01
N LEU A 2 -17.22 5.67 5.99
CA LEU A 2 -16.72 7.05 6.18
C LEU A 2 -15.19 7.21 6.18
N PHE A 3 -14.44 6.16 5.82
CA PHE A 3 -12.96 6.19 5.87
C PHE A 3 -12.29 5.97 4.51
N SER A 4 -13.01 6.04 3.39
CA SER A 4 -12.48 5.64 2.07
C SER A 4 -11.65 6.71 1.34
N HIS A 5 -11.55 7.93 1.87
CA HIS A 5 -10.96 9.08 1.15
C HIS A 5 -9.89 9.84 1.96
N TRP A 6 -9.17 9.19 2.88
CA TRP A 6 -8.16 9.92 3.65
C TRP A 6 -7.11 10.56 2.73
N LEU A 7 -7.20 11.90 2.63
CA LEU A 7 -6.22 12.84 2.05
C LEU A 7 -5.78 12.58 0.61
N GLY A 8 -6.60 11.88 -0.19
CA GLY A 8 -6.29 11.60 -1.58
C GLY A 8 -5.44 10.34 -1.80
N HIS A 9 -5.35 9.45 -0.82
CA HIS A 9 -4.79 8.11 -1.02
C HIS A 9 -5.82 7.15 -1.61
N SER A 10 -5.38 6.29 -2.52
CA SER A 10 -6.23 5.25 -3.14
C SER A 10 -6.16 3.95 -2.32
N ILE A 11 -7.11 3.76 -1.40
CA ILE A 11 -7.11 2.67 -0.41
C ILE A 11 -8.25 1.65 -0.59
N GLU A 12 -9.00 1.71 -1.69
CA GLU A 12 -10.18 0.89 -1.95
C GLU A 12 -9.88 -0.62 -1.97
N THR A 13 -8.67 -0.98 -2.38
CA THR A 13 -8.21 -2.37 -2.52
C THR A 13 -7.46 -2.88 -1.30
N VAL A 14 -7.28 -2.06 -0.26
CA VAL A 14 -6.59 -2.45 0.98
C VAL A 14 -7.59 -3.18 1.89
N PRO A 15 -7.22 -4.35 2.47
CA PRO A 15 -8.16 -5.20 3.19
C PRO A 15 -8.67 -4.61 4.51
N GLU A 16 -7.87 -3.79 5.19
CA GLU A 16 -8.21 -3.22 6.48
C GLU A 16 -7.56 -1.84 6.70
N ILE A 17 -8.20 -1.01 7.54
CA ILE A 17 -7.69 0.28 8.00
C ILE A 17 -7.87 0.29 9.52
N PRO A 18 -6.80 0.40 10.34
CA PRO A 18 -5.38 0.51 9.97
C PRO A 18 -4.80 -0.81 9.42
N LEU A 19 -3.94 -0.74 8.40
CA LEU A 19 -3.25 -1.93 7.84
C LEU A 19 -2.19 -2.45 8.82
N VAL A 20 -2.36 -3.69 9.30
CA VAL A 20 -1.38 -4.39 10.16
C VAL A 20 -0.68 -5.49 9.37
N LEU A 21 0.65 -5.54 9.44
CA LEU A 21 1.48 -6.55 8.77
C LEU A 21 2.34 -7.30 9.80
N SER A 22 2.78 -8.50 9.44
CA SER A 22 3.70 -9.28 10.28
C SER A 22 5.08 -8.63 10.35
N ASP A 23 5.74 -8.74 11.52
CA ASP A 23 7.08 -8.18 11.78
C ASP A 23 8.16 -8.59 10.79
N LYS A 24 7.99 -9.73 10.08
CA LYS A 24 8.91 -10.23 9.06
C LYS A 24 9.17 -9.24 7.91
N ILE A 25 8.27 -8.28 7.70
CA ILE A 25 8.45 -7.24 6.67
C ILE A 25 9.70 -6.39 6.91
N GLN A 26 10.13 -6.25 8.18
CA GLN A 26 11.31 -5.47 8.55
C GLN A 26 12.62 -6.05 8.00
N ASP A 27 12.65 -7.35 7.72
CA ASP A 27 13.83 -8.04 7.19
C ASP A 27 13.99 -7.89 5.66
N VAL A 28 13.02 -7.26 4.98
CA VAL A 28 13.06 -7.10 3.51
C VAL A 28 14.12 -6.08 3.12
N LYS A 29 15.21 -6.57 2.52
CA LYS A 29 16.36 -5.74 2.10
C LYS A 29 16.31 -5.26 0.66
N LYS A 30 15.48 -5.88 -0.19
CA LYS A 30 15.39 -5.57 -1.62
C LYS A 30 14.11 -4.82 -1.94
N THR A 31 14.24 -3.71 -2.67
CA THR A 31 13.10 -2.90 -3.12
C THR A 31 12.10 -3.69 -3.96
N LYS A 32 12.59 -4.64 -4.78
CA LYS A 32 11.72 -5.51 -5.58
C LYS A 32 10.78 -6.37 -4.70
N GLU A 33 11.29 -6.85 -3.58
CA GLU A 33 10.51 -7.66 -2.63
C GLU A 33 9.51 -6.77 -1.87
N ALA A 34 9.90 -5.55 -1.48
CA ALA A 34 8.99 -4.57 -0.87
C ALA A 34 7.84 -4.20 -1.82
N VAL A 35 8.12 -3.99 -3.10
CA VAL A 35 7.09 -3.74 -4.12
C VAL A 35 6.13 -4.93 -4.27
N ALA A 36 6.64 -6.17 -4.19
CA ALA A 36 5.79 -7.35 -4.24
C ALA A 36 4.83 -7.43 -3.04
N VAL A 37 5.28 -7.03 -1.84
CA VAL A 37 4.42 -6.93 -0.66
C VAL A 37 3.35 -5.85 -0.85
N LEU A 38 3.73 -4.65 -1.29
CA LEU A 38 2.79 -3.54 -1.52
C LEU A 38 1.71 -3.89 -2.56
N ARG A 39 2.05 -4.69 -3.57
CA ARG A 39 1.07 -5.24 -4.52
C ARG A 39 0.12 -6.24 -3.88
N LYS A 40 0.62 -7.11 -2.99
CA LYS A 40 -0.21 -8.10 -2.28
C LYS A 40 -1.19 -7.48 -1.30
N VAL A 41 -0.82 -6.38 -0.65
CA VAL A 41 -1.69 -5.69 0.32
C VAL A 41 -2.69 -4.72 -0.35
N GLY A 42 -2.73 -4.68 -1.69
CA GLY A 42 -3.65 -3.83 -2.42
C GLY A 42 -3.29 -2.34 -2.40
N ALA A 43 -2.05 -1.96 -2.04
CA ALA A 43 -1.59 -0.57 -2.04
C ALA A 43 -1.04 -0.09 -3.40
N TRP A 44 -1.16 -0.91 -4.45
CA TRP A 44 -0.55 -0.62 -5.76
C TRP A 44 -1.18 0.59 -6.47
N ALA A 45 -2.50 0.78 -6.31
CA ALA A 45 -3.22 1.90 -6.93
C ALA A 45 -2.69 3.27 -6.46
N ASP A 46 -2.36 3.37 -5.17
CA ASP A 46 -1.78 4.58 -4.59
C ASP A 46 -0.39 4.89 -5.17
N ILE A 47 0.45 3.85 -5.30
CA ILE A 47 1.79 3.98 -5.87
C ILE A 47 1.74 4.43 -7.33
N LEU A 48 0.80 3.89 -8.12
CA LEU A 48 0.61 4.30 -9.51
C LEU A 48 0.20 5.77 -9.64
N LYS A 49 -0.67 6.25 -8.74
CA LYS A 49 -1.09 7.65 -8.70
C LYS A 49 0.10 8.57 -8.46
N VAL A 50 0.95 8.25 -7.47
CA VAL A 50 2.17 9.02 -7.19
C VAL A 50 3.14 8.98 -8.37
N TYR A 51 3.32 7.81 -8.98
CA TYR A 51 4.18 7.65 -10.15
C TYR A 51 3.74 8.51 -11.34
N ALA A 52 2.43 8.71 -11.51
CA ALA A 52 1.86 9.53 -12.58
C ALA A 52 1.93 11.05 -12.31
N SER A 53 2.21 11.48 -11.07
CA SER A 53 2.20 12.89 -10.65
C SER A 53 3.50 13.65 -11.00
N LYS A 54 4.11 13.32 -12.14
CA LYS A 54 5.44 13.81 -12.55
C LYS A 54 5.46 15.30 -12.86
#